data_AF-A0A5E4B7C6-F1
#
_entry.id   AF-A0A5E4B7C6-F1
#
_cell.length_a   1.000
_cell.length_b   1.000
_cell.length_c   1.000
_cell.angle_alpha   90.00
_cell.angle_beta   90.00
_cell.angle_gamma   90.00
#
_symmetry.space_group_name_H-M   'P 1'
#
loop_
_entity.id
_entity.type
_entity.pdbx_description
1 polymer ?
#
loop_
_entity_poly.entity_id
_entity_poly.type
_entity_poly.pdbx_seq_one_letter_code
_entity_poly.pdbx_strand_id
1 'polypeptide(L)'
;MATNAGPLHPYWPRHLRLDNFVPNDLPTWHILAGLFSISGVIVVTTWLLSGRAAVVPLGTWRRLSLCWFAVCAFIHLVIEGWFVLYHEVLLGDQVFLSQLWKEYSKGDSRYIINDNFTICMETITACLWGPLSLWVVIAFLRQQPLRFVLQFLVSASSTEMYYTS
;
A
#
# COMPACT_ATOMS: atom_id res chain seq x y z
N MET A 1 -36.43 11.46 -23.32
CA MET A 1 -34.96 11.43 -23.16
C MET A 1 -34.63 10.26 -22.26
N ALA A 2 -34.07 9.18 -22.80
CA ALA A 2 -33.57 8.07 -21.99
C ALA A 2 -32.31 8.55 -21.27
N THR A 3 -32.36 8.65 -19.94
CA THR A 3 -31.16 8.85 -19.14
C THR A 3 -30.32 7.59 -19.25
N ASN A 4 -29.27 7.62 -20.10
CA ASN A 4 -28.22 6.61 -20.14
C ASN A 4 -27.49 6.61 -18.78
N ALA A 5 -28.11 5.98 -17.78
CA ALA A 5 -27.48 5.64 -16.52
C ALA A 5 -26.53 4.47 -16.83
N GLY A 6 -25.23 4.74 -16.75
CA GLY A 6 -24.23 3.67 -16.82
C GLY A 6 -24.44 2.64 -15.70
N PRO A 7 -23.64 1.57 -15.68
CA PRO A 7 -23.72 0.55 -14.63
C PRO A 7 -23.70 1.18 -13.24
N LEU A 8 -24.63 0.78 -12.37
CA LEU A 8 -24.70 1.30 -11.00
C LEU A 8 -23.42 0.90 -10.24
N HIS A 9 -22.64 1.89 -9.80
CA HIS A 9 -21.41 1.66 -9.05
C HIS A 9 -21.45 2.29 -7.64
N PRO A 10 -20.69 1.75 -6.66
CA PRO A 10 -20.72 2.20 -5.27
C PRO A 10 -19.98 3.54 -5.03
N TYR A 11 -19.19 3.99 -5.99
CA TYR A 11 -18.24 5.10 -5.89
C TYR A 11 -18.84 6.50 -6.03
N TRP A 12 -18.11 7.52 -5.57
CA TRP A 12 -18.51 8.94 -5.67
C TRP A 12 -17.56 9.71 -6.59
N PRO A 13 -18.05 10.57 -7.51
CA PRO A 13 -19.44 10.95 -7.76
C PRO A 13 -20.28 9.87 -8.47
N ARG A 14 -21.58 9.77 -8.12
CA ARG A 14 -22.51 8.72 -8.62
C ARG A 14 -22.85 8.82 -10.12
N HIS A 15 -22.55 9.95 -10.75
CA HIS A 15 -22.86 10.18 -12.17
C HIS A 15 -21.70 9.78 -13.10
N LEU A 16 -20.60 9.30 -12.53
CA LEU A 16 -19.46 8.80 -13.29
C LEU A 16 -19.90 7.59 -14.14
N ARG A 17 -19.37 7.50 -15.36
CA ARG A 17 -19.60 6.33 -16.22
C ARG A 17 -18.41 5.39 -16.11
N LEU A 18 -18.64 4.24 -15.51
CA LEU A 18 -17.67 3.17 -15.37
C LEU A 18 -18.11 1.97 -16.22
N ASP A 19 -17.92 2.08 -17.53
CA ASP A 19 -18.49 1.14 -18.50
C ASP A 19 -17.96 -0.29 -18.33
N ASN A 20 -16.74 -0.45 -17.80
CA ASN A 20 -16.10 -1.75 -17.56
C ASN A 20 -16.13 -2.20 -16.09
N PHE A 21 -16.98 -1.59 -15.26
CA PHE A 21 -17.03 -1.92 -13.83
C PHE A 21 -17.62 -3.30 -13.58
N VAL A 22 -16.85 -4.14 -12.90
CA VAL A 22 -17.30 -5.44 -12.37
C VAL A 22 -17.14 -5.42 -10.85
N PRO A 23 -18.22 -5.64 -10.08
CA PRO A 23 -18.14 -5.77 -8.63
C PRO A 23 -17.17 -6.87 -8.18
N ASN A 24 -16.64 -6.74 -6.97
CA ASN A 24 -15.82 -7.78 -6.36
C ASN A 24 -16.63 -9.07 -6.17
N ASP A 25 -16.03 -10.21 -6.49
CA ASP A 25 -16.60 -11.53 -6.17
C ASP A 25 -16.26 -11.97 -4.74
N LEU A 26 -15.16 -11.45 -4.17
CA LEU A 26 -14.81 -11.62 -2.77
C LEU A 26 -15.59 -10.64 -1.90
N PRO A 27 -16.20 -11.10 -0.80
CA PRO A 27 -16.77 -10.19 0.18
C PRO A 27 -15.64 -9.48 0.95
N THR A 28 -15.89 -8.25 1.38
CA THR A 28 -14.91 -7.36 2.05
C THR A 28 -14.13 -8.05 3.17
N TRP A 29 -14.76 -8.92 3.96
CA TRP A 29 -14.09 -9.60 5.07
C TRP A 29 -12.98 -10.56 4.62
N HIS A 30 -13.09 -11.21 3.45
CA HIS A 30 -12.02 -12.05 2.92
C HIS A 30 -10.80 -11.22 2.54
N ILE A 31 -11.04 -10.05 1.94
CA ILE A 31 -10.00 -9.09 1.58
C ILE A 31 -9.26 -8.62 2.85
N LEU A 32 -10.01 -8.23 3.88
CA LEU A 32 -9.43 -7.83 5.17
C LEU A 32 -8.66 -8.98 5.83
N ALA A 33 -9.23 -10.18 5.87
CA ALA A 33 -8.58 -11.35 6.45
C ALA A 33 -7.26 -11.67 5.74
N GLY A 34 -7.21 -11.60 4.41
CA GLY A 34 -5.98 -11.78 3.63
C GLY A 34 -4.93 -10.72 3.96
N LEU A 35 -5.32 -9.43 3.96
CA LEU A 35 -4.42 -8.32 4.26
C LEU A 35 -3.82 -8.42 5.67
N PHE A 36 -4.65 -8.68 6.69
CA PHE A 36 -4.20 -8.81 8.07
C PHE A 36 -3.35 -10.07 8.28
N SER A 37 -3.67 -11.18 7.60
CA SER A 37 -2.88 -12.42 7.70
C SER A 37 -1.47 -12.22 7.14
N ILE A 38 -1.33 -11.65 5.94
CA ILE A 38 -0.03 -11.39 5.32
C ILE A 38 0.77 -10.38 6.15
N SER A 39 0.12 -9.29 6.59
CA SER A 39 0.77 -8.30 7.45
C SER A 39 1.23 -8.91 8.78
N GLY A 40 0.43 -9.80 9.37
CA GLY A 40 0.78 -10.54 10.58
C GLY A 40 2.01 -11.43 10.38
N VAL A 41 2.10 -12.15 9.26
CA VAL A 41 3.28 -12.94 8.90
C VAL A 41 4.51 -12.05 8.75
N ILE A 42 4.39 -10.90 8.09
CA ILE A 42 5.50 -9.94 7.93
C ILE A 42 5.98 -9.41 9.29
N VAL A 43 5.04 -9.06 10.19
CA VAL A 43 5.39 -8.59 11.54
C VAL A 43 6.09 -9.68 12.33
N VAL A 44 5.55 -10.90 12.37
CA VAL A 44 6.15 -12.03 13.11
C VAL A 44 7.53 -12.36 12.57
N THR A 45 7.69 -12.48 11.25
CA THR A 45 8.98 -12.78 10.62
C THR A 45 10.00 -11.68 10.90
N THR A 46 9.63 -10.41 10.75
CA THR A 46 10.52 -9.27 11.04
C THR A 46 10.88 -9.20 12.53
N TRP A 47 9.94 -9.49 13.41
CA TRP A 47 10.19 -9.56 14.85
C TRP A 47 11.21 -10.64 15.20
N LEU A 48 11.07 -11.84 14.64
CA LEU A 48 12.02 -12.94 14.85
C LEU A 48 13.40 -12.62 14.26
N LEU A 49 13.45 -12.05 13.04
CA LEU A 49 14.70 -11.63 12.40
C LEU A 49 15.42 -10.55 13.20
N SER A 50 14.69 -9.56 13.73
CA SER A 50 15.28 -8.50 14.56
C SER A 50 15.88 -9.01 15.87
N GLY A 51 15.45 -10.17 16.37
CA GLY A 51 16.03 -10.81 17.55
C GLY A 51 17.22 -11.73 17.23
N ARG A 52 17.22 -12.39 16.06
CA ARG A 52 18.20 -13.42 15.71
C ARG A 52 19.30 -12.96 14.75
N ALA A 53 18.97 -12.07 13.81
CA ALA A 53 19.85 -11.68 12.71
C ALA A 53 20.47 -10.28 12.89
N ALA A 54 20.05 -9.54 13.92
CA ALA A 54 20.64 -8.23 14.20
C ALA A 54 22.07 -8.39 14.73
N VAL A 55 23.00 -7.63 14.15
CA VAL A 55 24.43 -7.64 14.55
C VAL A 55 24.61 -7.22 16.00
N VAL A 56 23.75 -6.32 16.49
CA VAL A 56 23.68 -5.92 17.90
C VAL A 56 22.26 -6.10 18.42
N PRO A 57 22.09 -6.42 19.72
CA PRO A 57 20.76 -6.51 20.31
C PRO A 57 19.98 -5.21 20.13
N LEU A 58 18.77 -5.32 19.57
CA LEU A 58 17.86 -4.20 19.38
C LEU A 58 16.85 -4.17 20.53
N GLY A 59 16.66 -3.00 21.14
CA GLY A 59 15.61 -2.78 22.12
C GLY A 59 14.21 -2.94 21.50
N THR A 60 13.22 -3.26 22.34
CA THR A 60 11.83 -3.52 21.95
C THR A 60 11.26 -2.50 20.97
N TRP A 61 11.40 -1.21 21.26
CA TRP A 61 10.88 -0.13 20.40
C TRP A 61 11.50 -0.11 19.01
N ARG A 62 12.81 -0.35 18.91
CA ARG A 62 13.48 -0.42 17.60
C ARG A 62 12.98 -1.61 16.79
N ARG A 63 12.77 -2.76 17.45
CA ARG A 63 12.22 -3.95 16.80
C ARG A 63 10.79 -3.72 16.29
N LEU A 64 9.96 -3.02 17.07
CA LEU A 64 8.63 -2.58 16.64
C LEU A 64 8.72 -1.63 15.44
N SER A 65 9.64 -0.67 15.45
CA SER A 65 9.89 0.19 14.29
C SER A 65 10.30 -0.59 13.05
N LEU A 66 11.12 -1.65 13.18
CA LEU A 66 11.46 -2.49 12.01
C LEU A 66 10.24 -3.24 11.47
N CYS A 67 9.37 -3.73 12.35
CA CYS A 67 8.11 -4.37 11.92
C CYS A 67 7.22 -3.37 11.18
N TRP A 68 7.14 -2.12 11.67
CA TRP A 68 6.43 -1.03 10.98
C TRP A 68 7.01 -0.79 9.58
N PHE A 69 8.32 -0.57 9.46
CA PHE A 69 8.95 -0.33 8.15
C PHE A 69 8.83 -1.53 7.19
N ALA A 70 8.80 -2.77 7.70
CA ALA A 70 8.54 -3.94 6.88
C ALA A 70 7.10 -3.97 6.34
N VAL A 71 6.11 -3.57 7.14
CA VAL A 71 4.72 -3.41 6.69
C VAL A 71 4.61 -2.27 5.68
N CYS A 72 5.25 -1.12 5.91
CA CYS A 72 5.31 -0.03 4.92
C CYS A 72 5.92 -0.50 3.59
N ALA A 73 7.05 -1.21 3.63
CA ALA A 73 7.66 -1.76 2.43
C ALA A 73 6.70 -2.69 1.66
N PHE A 74 5.95 -3.54 2.37
CA PHE A 74 4.94 -4.39 1.75
C PHE A 74 3.81 -3.60 1.09
N ILE A 75 3.24 -2.61 1.79
CA ILE A 75 2.15 -1.78 1.26
C ILE A 75 2.63 -1.07 -0.01
N HIS A 76 3.74 -0.34 0.07
CA HIS A 76 4.24 0.45 -1.06
C HIS A 76 4.69 -0.42 -2.25
N LEU A 77 5.44 -1.50 -2.00
CA LEU A 77 5.97 -2.33 -3.10
C LEU A 77 4.91 -3.23 -3.74
N VAL A 78 4.03 -3.82 -2.93
CA VAL A 78 3.09 -4.84 -3.40
C VAL A 78 1.73 -4.26 -3.70
N ILE A 79 1.16 -3.49 -2.78
CA ILE A 79 -0.22 -2.98 -2.93
C ILE A 79 -0.22 -1.78 -3.86
N GLU A 80 0.55 -0.74 -3.56
CA GLU A 80 0.66 0.47 -4.38
C GLU A 80 1.38 0.19 -5.70
N GLY A 81 2.45 -0.61 -5.68
CA GLY A 81 3.10 -1.10 -6.89
C GLY A 81 2.15 -1.83 -7.83
N TRP A 82 1.23 -2.65 -7.31
CA TRP A 82 0.18 -3.27 -8.13
C TRP A 82 -0.75 -2.23 -8.75
N PHE A 83 -1.18 -1.24 -7.98
CA PHE A 83 -2.02 -0.16 -8.50
C PHE A 83 -1.33 0.57 -9.65
N VAL A 84 -0.09 1.00 -9.48
CA VAL A 84 0.67 1.72 -10.52
C VAL A 84 0.80 0.91 -11.81
N LEU A 85 0.93 -0.42 -11.71
CA LEU A 85 1.08 -1.30 -12.87
C LEU A 85 -0.25 -1.67 -13.53
N TYR A 86 -1.36 -1.71 -12.79
CA TYR A 86 -2.63 -2.30 -13.23
C TYR A 86 -3.86 -1.40 -13.06
N HIS A 87 -3.70 -0.10 -12.75
CA HIS A 87 -4.82 0.84 -12.54
C HIS A 87 -5.77 0.90 -13.75
N GLU A 88 -5.26 0.72 -14.98
CA GLU A 88 -6.09 0.77 -16.21
C GLU A 88 -7.10 -0.38 -16.31
N VAL A 89 -6.77 -1.55 -15.76
CA VAL A 89 -7.63 -2.76 -15.81
C VAL A 89 -8.40 -3.00 -14.52
N LEU A 90 -8.18 -2.16 -13.51
CA LEU A 90 -8.67 -2.33 -12.14
C LEU A 90 -10.19 -2.55 -12.03
N LEU A 91 -10.96 -1.87 -12.87
CA LEU A 91 -12.44 -1.90 -12.83
C LEU A 91 -13.02 -3.29 -13.12
N GLY A 92 -12.41 -4.03 -14.04
CA GLY A 92 -12.87 -5.35 -14.46
C GLY A 92 -12.12 -6.50 -13.80
N ASP A 93 -10.94 -6.24 -13.23
CA ASP A 93 -10.07 -7.27 -12.70
C ASP A 93 -10.59 -7.86 -11.37
N GLN A 94 -10.34 -9.15 -11.18
CA GLN A 94 -10.78 -9.93 -10.02
C GLN A 94 -9.60 -10.56 -9.28
N VAL A 95 -8.36 -10.21 -9.60
CA VAL A 95 -7.23 -10.57 -8.74
C VAL A 95 -7.40 -9.90 -7.37
N PHE A 96 -6.98 -10.60 -6.31
CA PHE A 96 -7.14 -10.16 -4.92
C PHE A 96 -6.72 -8.70 -4.67
N LEU A 97 -5.57 -8.26 -5.22
CA LEU A 97 -5.08 -6.88 -5.05
C LEU A 97 -5.97 -5.86 -5.78
N SER A 98 -6.49 -6.18 -6.95
CA SER A 98 -7.45 -5.32 -7.67
C SER A 98 -8.77 -5.21 -6.93
N GLN A 99 -9.23 -6.31 -6.31
CA GLN A 99 -10.41 -6.30 -5.46
C GLN A 99 -10.19 -5.48 -4.18
N LEU A 100 -9.01 -5.56 -3.57
CA LEU A 100 -8.61 -4.70 -2.44
C LEU A 100 -8.68 -3.22 -2.83
N TRP A 101 -8.14 -2.86 -4.00
CA TRP A 101 -8.18 -1.48 -4.48
C TRP A 101 -9.59 -1.01 -4.84
N LYS A 102 -10.43 -1.86 -5.45
CA LYS A 102 -11.86 -1.56 -5.65
C LYS A 102 -12.58 -1.33 -4.32
N GLU A 103 -12.27 -2.12 -3.29
CA GLU A 103 -12.85 -1.91 -1.95
C GLU A 103 -12.39 -0.58 -1.35
N TYR A 104 -11.09 -0.29 -1.41
CA TYR A 104 -10.52 0.96 -0.93
C TYR A 104 -11.09 2.18 -1.66
N SER A 105 -11.34 2.05 -2.97
CA SER A 105 -11.85 3.13 -3.81
C SER A 105 -13.28 3.56 -3.50
N LYS A 106 -14.00 2.76 -2.70
CA LYS A 106 -15.30 3.19 -2.12
C LYS A 106 -15.11 4.34 -1.14
N GLY A 107 -13.96 4.42 -0.47
CA GLY A 107 -13.56 5.52 0.40
C GLY A 107 -12.94 6.69 -0.37
N ASP A 108 -12.09 6.40 -1.36
CA ASP A 108 -11.49 7.41 -2.25
C ASP A 108 -11.58 6.97 -3.72
N SER A 109 -12.53 7.55 -4.44
CA SER A 109 -12.79 7.15 -5.82
C SER A 109 -11.75 7.68 -6.82
N ARG A 110 -10.74 8.45 -6.40
CA ARG A 110 -9.64 8.88 -7.28
C ARG A 110 -8.86 7.71 -7.89
N TYR A 111 -8.80 6.58 -7.19
CA TYR A 111 -8.11 5.37 -7.61
C TYR A 111 -8.80 4.62 -8.77
N ILE A 112 -10.11 4.73 -8.92
CA ILE A 112 -10.83 4.07 -10.03
C ILE A 112 -11.04 4.98 -11.25
N ILE A 113 -10.83 6.29 -11.08
CA ILE A 113 -10.92 7.27 -12.17
C ILE A 113 -9.56 7.59 -12.77
N ASN A 114 -8.51 6.86 -12.36
CA ASN A 114 -7.14 7.05 -12.84
C ASN A 114 -6.67 8.51 -12.73
N ASP A 115 -6.89 9.11 -11.56
CA ASP A 115 -6.42 10.46 -11.30
C ASP A 115 -4.89 10.55 -11.42
N ASN A 116 -4.42 11.48 -12.26
CA ASN A 116 -2.99 11.61 -12.58
C ASN A 116 -2.14 11.90 -11.35
N PHE A 117 -2.64 12.70 -10.42
CA PHE A 117 -1.89 13.02 -9.20
C PHE A 117 -1.76 11.77 -8.34
N THR A 118 -2.86 11.02 -8.16
CA THR A 118 -2.88 9.76 -7.40
C THR A 118 -1.88 8.76 -8.01
N ILE A 119 -1.92 8.55 -9.32
CA ILE A 119 -0.98 7.62 -10.00
C ILE A 119 0.48 8.08 -9.81
N CYS A 120 0.77 9.38 -10.00
CA CYS A 120 2.13 9.90 -9.80
C CYS A 120 2.62 9.71 -8.37
N MET A 121 1.78 10.02 -7.38
CA MET A 121 2.08 9.91 -5.96
C MET A 121 2.38 8.45 -5.59
N GLU A 122 1.49 7.53 -5.98
CA GLU A 122 1.66 6.09 -5.73
C GLU A 122 2.87 5.50 -6.47
N THR A 123 3.24 6.07 -7.62
CA THR A 123 4.47 5.68 -8.33
C THR A 123 5.71 6.06 -7.54
N ILE A 124 5.74 7.26 -6.94
CA ILE A 124 6.86 7.71 -6.12
C ILE A 124 6.95 6.85 -4.85
N THR A 125 5.82 6.56 -4.20
CA THR A 125 5.80 5.72 -3.00
C THR A 125 6.28 4.30 -3.30
N ALA A 126 5.78 3.68 -4.37
CA ALA A 126 6.19 2.35 -4.79
C ALA A 126 7.67 2.29 -5.20
N CYS A 127 8.18 3.29 -5.93
CA CYS A 127 9.55 3.28 -6.45
C CYS A 127 10.62 3.76 -5.46
N LEU A 128 10.27 4.63 -4.51
CA LEU A 128 11.22 5.20 -3.55
C LEU A 128 10.92 4.77 -2.12
N TRP A 129 9.71 5.03 -1.60
CA TRP A 129 9.40 4.78 -0.18
C TRP A 129 9.36 3.29 0.17
N GLY A 130 8.87 2.44 -0.74
CA GLY A 130 8.91 0.99 -0.60
C GLY A 130 10.34 0.44 -0.45
N PRO A 131 11.24 0.66 -1.44
CA PRO A 131 12.63 0.21 -1.36
C PRO A 131 13.40 0.83 -0.19
N LEU A 132 13.20 2.12 0.09
CA LEU A 132 13.87 2.79 1.21
C LEU A 132 13.40 2.24 2.56
N SER A 133 12.10 1.95 2.72
CA SER A 133 11.58 1.30 3.94
C SER A 133 12.20 -0.07 4.18
N LEU A 134 12.34 -0.88 3.11
CA LEU A 134 13.02 -2.17 3.20
C LEU A 134 14.51 -2.00 3.53
N TRP A 135 15.17 -0.98 2.95
CA TRP A 135 16.55 -0.66 3.26
C TRP A 135 16.72 -0.21 4.72
N VAL A 136 15.80 0.56 5.29
CA VAL A 136 15.81 0.88 6.72
C VAL A 136 15.88 -0.40 7.56
N VAL A 137 15.05 -1.40 7.27
CA VAL A 137 15.08 -2.68 7.97
C VAL A 137 16.46 -3.34 7.88
N ILE A 138 17.01 -3.47 6.68
CA ILE A 138 18.33 -4.07 6.44
C ILE A 138 19.45 -3.28 7.15
N ALA A 139 19.41 -1.95 7.06
CA ALA A 139 20.40 -1.05 7.62
C ALA A 139 20.46 -1.15 9.16
N PHE A 140 19.30 -1.30 9.82
CA PHE A 140 19.24 -1.50 11.27
C PHE A 140 19.76 -2.89 11.67
N LEU A 141 19.37 -3.95 10.95
CA LEU A 141 19.85 -5.30 11.23
C LEU A 141 21.38 -5.41 11.05
N ARG A 142 21.94 -4.72 10.07
CA ARG A 142 23.38 -4.73 9.73
C ARG A 142 24.19 -3.62 10.38
N GLN A 143 23.58 -2.80 11.24
CA GLN A 143 24.23 -1.65 11.89
C GLN A 143 24.92 -0.66 10.92
N GLN A 144 24.31 -0.43 9.76
CA GLN A 144 24.82 0.57 8.82
C GLN A 144 24.71 1.99 9.44
N PRO A 145 25.69 2.90 9.18
CA PRO A 145 25.67 4.26 9.73
C PRO A 145 24.46 5.08 9.26
N LEU A 146 24.00 4.85 8.02
CA LEU A 146 22.91 5.60 7.39
C LEU A 146 21.51 5.27 7.93
N ARG A 147 21.36 4.27 8.81
CA ARG A 147 20.06 3.76 9.27
C ARG A 147 19.11 4.84 9.82
N PHE A 148 19.64 5.81 10.56
CA PHE A 148 18.84 6.90 11.12
C PHE A 148 18.49 7.97 10.09
N VAL A 149 19.39 8.23 9.13
CA VAL A 149 19.13 9.14 8.01
C VAL A 149 18.04 8.56 7.13
N LEU A 150 18.14 7.28 6.77
CA LEU A 150 17.11 6.58 5.99
C LEU A 150 15.76 6.58 6.71
N GLN A 151 15.74 6.28 8.01
CA GLN A 151 14.51 6.31 8.81
C GLN A 151 13.88 7.71 8.83
N PHE A 152 14.69 8.75 9.00
CA PHE A 152 14.20 10.13 8.99
C PHE A 152 13.64 10.52 7.62
N LEU A 153 14.37 10.25 6.54
CA LEU A 153 13.95 10.58 5.17
C LEU A 153 12.60 9.94 4.84
N VAL A 154 12.45 8.64 5.09
CA VAL A 154 11.18 7.95 4.81
C VAL A 154 10.05 8.55 5.66
N SER A 155 10.27 8.75 6.96
CA SER A 155 9.20 9.23 7.86
C SER A 155 8.76 10.67 7.55
N ALA A 156 9.72 11.56 7.27
CA ALA A 156 9.45 12.96 6.98
C ALA A 156 8.71 13.11 5.64
N SER A 157 9.21 12.44 4.60
CA SER A 157 8.64 12.57 3.26
C SER A 157 7.29 11.86 3.12
N SER A 158 7.08 10.73 3.80
CA SER A 158 5.75 10.11 3.87
C SER A 158 4.74 11.06 4.49
N THR A 159 5.12 11.84 5.51
CA THR A 159 4.20 12.79 6.15
C THR A 159 3.82 13.91 5.18
N GLU A 160 4.79 14.51 4.48
CA GLU A 160 4.58 15.67 3.60
C GLU A 160 3.76 15.36 2.34
N MET A 161 3.91 14.15 1.79
CA MET A 161 3.21 13.73 0.57
C MET A 161 1.69 13.58 0.77
N TYR A 162 1.23 13.12 1.95
CA TYR A 162 -0.20 13.00 2.26
C TYR A 162 -0.86 14.33 2.67
N TYR A 163 -0.10 15.35 3.07
CA TYR A 163 -0.65 16.68 3.38
C TYR A 163 -0.87 17.56 2.13
N THR A 164 -0.27 17.19 1.00
CA THR A 164 -0.34 17.95 -0.25
C THR A 164 -1.30 17.34 -1.29
N SER A 165 -1.95 16.22 -0.94
CA SER A 165 -2.88 15.41 -1.76
C SER A 165 -4.36 15.60 -1.43
#